data_AF-A0A383F3S8-F1
#
_entry.id   AF-A0A383F3S8-F1
#
_cell.length_a   1.000
_cell.length_b   1.000
_cell.length_c   1.000
_cell.angle_alpha   90.00
_cell.angle_beta   90.00
_cell.angle_gamma   90.00
#
_symmetry.space_group_name_H-M   'P 1'
#
loop_
_entity.id
_entity.type
_entity.pdbx_description
1 polymer ?
#
loop_
_entity_poly.entity_id
_entity_poly.type
_entity_poly.pdbx_seq_one_letter_code
_entity_poly.pdbx_strand_id
1 'polypeptide(L)'
;MFKRVGLSNFKNILLELSRDPAMIYWLDNNENHKSEINENYGRELLELFSMGVGNYTEDDIKNASRAFTGWTFSQPIPIYPQGHYPSRFEFHPEDHDTEEKSFLGHSGKFDGEDIIDIIVKEDATARFVSRHLCNFFVEDEPQVPAWNIEPPRDPDLVDHLAETFSSSNGDMRAVLSELFNSDSFKNSVNKPKVKSPTELLAGVLKQVGNYREIKPGLESYVGALTV
;
A
#
# COMPACT_ATOMS: atom_id res chain seq x y z
N MET A 1 3.51 -6.81 -9.23
CA MET A 1 4.44 -5.94 -8.49
C MET A 1 4.79 -6.51 -7.10
N PHE A 2 3.86 -6.62 -6.15
CA PHE A 2 4.17 -6.98 -4.75
C PHE A 2 4.94 -8.29 -4.51
N LYS A 3 4.74 -9.34 -5.33
CA LYS A 3 5.55 -10.58 -5.25
C LYS A 3 7.06 -10.33 -5.44
N ARG A 4 7.44 -9.27 -6.15
CA ARG A 4 8.83 -8.90 -6.45
C ARG A 4 9.42 -7.98 -5.40
N VAL A 5 8.67 -6.96 -4.96
CA VAL A 5 9.19 -5.85 -4.15
C VAL A 5 8.63 -5.77 -2.72
N GLY A 6 7.66 -6.59 -2.35
CA GLY A 6 6.98 -6.50 -1.05
C GLY A 6 7.86 -6.75 0.19
N LEU A 7 9.04 -7.34 0.01
CA LEU A 7 10.05 -7.52 1.06
C LEU A 7 11.29 -6.63 0.85
N SER A 8 11.16 -5.60 0.02
CA SER A 8 12.19 -4.58 -0.18
C SER A 8 11.90 -3.35 0.70
N ASN A 9 12.63 -2.27 0.47
CA ASN A 9 12.41 -1.01 1.16
C ASN A 9 11.02 -0.41 0.83
N PHE A 10 10.36 0.19 1.82
CA PHE A 10 9.03 0.78 1.69
C PHE A 10 8.99 1.90 0.62
N LYS A 11 10.09 2.66 0.46
CA LYS A 11 10.26 3.59 -0.67
C LYS A 11 10.02 2.91 -2.01
N ASN A 12 10.65 1.75 -2.23
CA ASN A 12 10.52 1.01 -3.48
C ASN A 12 9.11 0.46 -3.67
N ILE A 13 8.45 0.05 -2.58
CA ILE A 13 7.07 -0.43 -2.62
C ILE A 13 6.15 0.71 -3.06
N LEU A 14 6.25 1.90 -2.45
CA LEU A 14 5.47 3.07 -2.83
C LEU A 14 5.79 3.49 -4.26
N LEU A 15 7.07 3.58 -4.64
CA LEU A 15 7.46 3.97 -6.00
C LEU A 15 6.90 3.03 -7.08
N GLU A 16 6.98 1.72 -6.86
CA GLU A 16 6.45 0.73 -7.79
C GLU A 16 4.93 0.70 -7.82
N LEU A 17 4.26 1.06 -6.70
CA LEU A 17 2.82 1.26 -6.64
C LEU A 17 2.41 2.50 -7.44
N SER A 18 3.09 3.63 -7.24
CA SER A 18 2.86 4.90 -7.92
C SER A 18 3.06 4.81 -9.43
N ARG A 19 3.93 3.89 -9.90
CA ARG A 19 4.18 3.64 -11.31
C ARG A 19 3.31 2.55 -11.92
N ASP A 20 2.49 1.85 -11.13
CA ASP A 20 1.65 0.78 -11.67
C ASP A 20 0.50 1.38 -12.50
N PRO A 21 0.35 1.02 -13.79
CA PRO A 21 -0.70 1.58 -14.65
C PRO A 21 -2.13 1.39 -14.11
N ALA A 22 -2.39 0.30 -13.38
CA ALA A 22 -3.71 0.10 -12.79
C ALA A 22 -3.95 1.06 -11.62
N MET A 23 -2.92 1.38 -10.84
CA MET A 23 -3.02 2.40 -9.78
C MET A 23 -3.19 3.80 -10.34
N ILE A 24 -2.42 4.16 -11.36
CA ILE A 24 -2.52 5.45 -12.04
C ILE A 24 -3.93 5.65 -12.60
N TYR A 25 -4.51 4.62 -13.24
CA TYR A 25 -5.87 4.66 -13.74
C TYR A 25 -6.92 4.69 -12.62
N TRP A 26 -6.76 3.85 -11.60
CA TRP A 26 -7.76 3.71 -10.53
C TRP A 26 -7.93 4.98 -9.69
N LEU A 27 -6.86 5.76 -9.56
CA LEU A 27 -6.83 7.02 -8.79
C LEU A 27 -6.71 8.25 -9.68
N ASP A 28 -7.03 8.10 -10.97
CA ASP A 28 -7.12 9.16 -11.97
C ASP A 28 -5.85 10.02 -12.11
N ASN A 29 -4.67 9.50 -11.78
CA ASN A 29 -3.42 10.26 -11.94
C ASN A 29 -3.06 10.47 -13.42
N ASN A 30 -3.59 9.66 -14.34
CA ASN A 30 -3.48 9.93 -15.78
C ASN A 30 -4.23 11.21 -16.21
N GLU A 31 -5.10 11.76 -15.37
CA GLU A 31 -5.80 13.04 -15.56
C GLU A 31 -5.17 14.18 -14.74
N ASN A 32 -4.04 13.91 -14.05
CA ASN A 32 -3.35 14.90 -13.23
C ASN A 32 -2.33 15.68 -14.05
N HIS A 33 -2.73 16.87 -14.51
CA HIS A 33 -1.96 17.71 -15.41
C HIS A 33 -1.45 18.96 -14.68
N LYS A 34 -0.28 19.50 -15.04
CA LYS A 34 0.23 20.73 -14.38
C LYS A 34 -0.72 21.93 -14.48
N SER A 35 -1.61 21.97 -15.47
CA SER A 35 -2.61 23.03 -15.65
C SER A 35 -3.93 22.74 -14.92
N GLU A 36 -4.17 21.50 -14.50
CA GLU A 36 -5.39 21.05 -13.83
C GLU A 36 -5.02 19.90 -12.87
N ILE A 37 -4.72 20.29 -11.63
CA ILE A 37 -4.24 19.36 -10.60
C ILE A 37 -5.39 18.46 -10.13
N ASN A 38 -5.19 17.15 -10.20
CA ASN A 38 -6.08 16.17 -9.61
C ASN A 38 -5.50 15.68 -8.28
N GLU A 39 -6.22 15.96 -7.18
CA GLU A 39 -5.75 15.66 -5.82
C GLU A 39 -5.95 14.21 -5.38
N ASN A 40 -6.66 13.38 -6.16
CA ASN A 40 -7.09 12.05 -5.73
C ASN A 40 -5.89 11.18 -5.35
N TYR A 41 -4.95 10.98 -6.28
CA TYR A 41 -3.76 10.16 -6.01
C TYR A 41 -2.92 10.69 -4.83
N GLY A 42 -2.67 12.01 -4.78
CA GLY A 42 -1.91 12.62 -3.68
C GLY A 42 -2.58 12.41 -2.33
N ARG A 43 -3.91 12.53 -2.26
CA ARG A 43 -4.69 12.27 -1.04
C ARG A 43 -4.57 10.83 -0.60
N GLU A 44 -4.84 9.88 -1.49
CA GLU A 44 -4.81 8.46 -1.15
C GLU A 44 -3.39 7.97 -0.79
N LEU A 45 -2.36 8.55 -1.41
CA LEU A 45 -0.96 8.28 -1.05
C LEU A 45 -0.68 8.61 0.42
N LEU A 46 -1.15 9.76 0.92
CA LEU A 46 -0.95 10.17 2.30
C LEU A 46 -1.92 9.43 3.25
N GLU A 47 -3.19 9.30 2.84
CA GLU A 47 -4.27 8.80 3.68
C GLU A 47 -4.29 7.28 3.82
N LEU A 48 -4.28 6.55 2.70
CA LEU A 48 -4.50 5.10 2.70
C LEU A 48 -3.22 4.29 2.59
N PHE A 49 -2.16 4.85 1.99
CA PHE A 49 -0.96 4.07 1.66
C PHE A 49 0.24 4.38 2.53
N SER A 50 0.29 5.50 3.26
CA SER A 50 1.50 5.87 4.00
C SER A 50 1.30 6.36 5.42
N MET A 51 0.53 7.43 5.67
CA MET A 51 0.55 8.13 6.97
C MET A 51 -0.76 8.07 7.75
N GLY A 52 -1.90 7.91 7.08
CA GLY A 52 -3.20 7.98 7.73
C GLY A 52 -3.64 9.42 8.06
N VAL A 53 -4.96 9.58 8.24
CA VAL A 53 -5.59 10.88 8.49
C VAL A 53 -5.04 11.55 9.75
N GLY A 54 -4.77 12.86 9.64
CA GLY A 54 -4.36 13.73 10.76
C GLY A 54 -2.86 14.00 10.84
N ASN A 55 -2.07 13.43 9.93
CA ASN A 55 -0.60 13.58 9.89
C ASN A 55 -0.11 14.52 8.76
N TYR A 56 -1.02 15.17 8.04
CA TYR A 56 -0.74 16.06 6.92
C TYR A 56 -1.82 17.14 6.82
N THR A 57 -1.51 18.22 6.11
CA THR A 57 -2.44 19.32 5.83
C THR A 57 -3.05 19.19 4.43
N GLU A 58 -4.09 19.98 4.15
CA GLU A 58 -4.64 20.09 2.79
C GLU A 58 -3.62 20.64 1.79
N ASP A 59 -2.69 21.50 2.24
CA ASP A 59 -1.62 22.03 1.40
C ASP A 59 -0.61 20.93 1.03
N ASP A 60 -0.34 19.98 1.93
CA ASP A 60 0.52 18.83 1.65
C ASP A 60 -0.11 17.92 0.58
N ILE A 61 -1.44 17.74 0.59
CA ILE A 61 -2.16 16.99 -0.46
C ILE A 61 -1.96 17.67 -1.81
N LYS A 62 -2.14 18.99 -1.87
CA LYS A 62 -1.99 19.78 -3.11
C LYS A 62 -0.57 19.69 -3.64
N ASN A 63 0.43 19.89 -2.79
CA ASN A 63 1.83 19.85 -3.20
C ASN A 63 2.31 18.44 -3.56
N ALA A 64 1.84 17.40 -2.87
CA ALA A 64 2.07 16.02 -3.30
C ALA A 64 1.46 15.77 -4.69
N SER A 65 0.21 16.17 -4.90
CA SER A 65 -0.49 15.98 -6.18
C SER A 65 0.21 16.70 -7.34
N ARG A 66 0.68 17.92 -7.12
CA ARG A 66 1.52 18.66 -8.08
C ARG A 66 2.78 17.89 -8.46
N ALA A 67 3.41 17.20 -7.51
CA ALA A 67 4.64 16.45 -7.76
C ALA A 67 4.42 15.17 -8.60
N PHE A 68 3.19 14.64 -8.64
CA PHE A 68 2.81 13.49 -9.47
C PHE A 68 2.23 13.86 -10.84
N THR A 69 2.17 15.15 -11.19
CA THR A 69 1.78 15.59 -12.54
C THR A 69 2.72 15.04 -13.61
N GLY A 70 2.18 14.68 -14.76
CA GLY A 70 2.92 14.06 -15.87
C GLY A 70 3.24 12.57 -15.68
N TRP A 71 2.92 11.96 -14.53
CA TRP A 71 3.00 10.50 -14.35
C TRP A 71 1.75 9.83 -14.95
N THR A 72 1.92 9.08 -16.02
CA THR A 72 0.82 8.47 -16.76
C THR A 72 1.19 7.06 -17.22
N PHE A 73 0.38 6.47 -18.10
CA PHE A 73 0.69 5.20 -18.73
C PHE A 73 0.24 5.19 -20.19
N SER A 74 0.92 4.39 -21.01
CA SER A 74 0.42 4.03 -22.32
C SER A 74 -0.26 2.66 -22.28
N GLN A 75 -1.41 2.58 -22.95
CA GLN A 75 -2.06 1.32 -23.27
C GLN A 75 -1.89 1.05 -24.77
N PRO A 76 -1.07 0.06 -25.15
CA PRO A 76 -0.88 -0.26 -26.55
C PRO A 76 -2.19 -0.73 -27.19
N ILE A 77 -2.47 -0.27 -28.42
CA ILE A 77 -3.63 -0.70 -29.19
C ILE A 77 -3.50 -2.21 -29.47
N PRO A 78 -4.52 -3.02 -29.12
CA PRO A 78 -4.50 -4.45 -29.43
C PRO A 78 -4.34 -4.70 -30.93
N ILE A 79 -3.31 -5.46 -31.34
CA ILE A 79 -3.13 -5.89 -32.74
C ILE A 79 -4.17 -6.97 -33.08
N TYR A 80 -4.53 -7.77 -32.09
CA TYR A 80 -5.55 -8.82 -32.18
C TYR A 80 -6.76 -8.47 -31.29
N PRO A 81 -7.99 -8.86 -31.67
CA PRO A 81 -9.19 -8.58 -30.88
C PRO A 81 -9.21 -9.28 -29.51
N GLN A 82 -8.36 -10.29 -29.33
CA GLN A 82 -8.18 -11.05 -28.10
C GLN A 82 -6.72 -10.98 -27.65
N GLY A 83 -6.53 -10.88 -26.33
CA GLY A 83 -5.21 -10.87 -25.71
C GLY A 83 -5.05 -9.72 -24.72
N HIS A 84 -4.25 -9.95 -23.69
CA HIS A 84 -3.84 -8.91 -22.76
C HIS A 84 -2.57 -8.23 -23.29
N TYR A 85 -2.62 -6.92 -23.46
CA TYR A 85 -1.44 -6.13 -23.78
C TYR A 85 -1.09 -5.31 -22.54
N PRO A 86 0.14 -5.44 -22.01
CA PRO A 86 0.50 -4.78 -20.77
C PRO A 86 0.61 -3.27 -21.00
N SER A 87 -0.16 -2.51 -20.23
CA SER A 87 0.05 -1.07 -20.08
C SER A 87 1.45 -0.82 -19.49
N ARG A 88 2.04 0.33 -19.81
CA ARG A 88 3.39 0.70 -19.36
C ARG A 88 3.37 2.10 -18.78
N PHE A 89 4.05 2.28 -17.66
CA PHE A 89 4.29 3.59 -17.08
C PHE A 89 5.01 4.51 -18.08
N GLU A 90 4.60 5.78 -18.11
CA GLU A 90 5.26 6.85 -18.84
C GLU A 90 5.32 8.11 -17.97
N PHE A 91 6.37 8.89 -18.15
CA PHE A 91 6.49 10.22 -17.57
C PHE A 91 6.57 11.23 -18.70
N HIS A 92 5.71 12.24 -18.70
CA HIS A 92 5.64 13.33 -19.68
C HIS A 92 6.17 14.62 -19.03
N PRO A 93 7.46 14.96 -19.20
CA PRO A 93 8.08 16.10 -18.51
C PRO A 93 7.43 17.45 -18.86
N GLU A 94 6.87 17.56 -20.06
CA GLU A 94 6.15 18.74 -20.52
C GLU A 94 4.84 18.99 -19.77
N ASP A 95 4.27 17.97 -19.13
CA ASP A 95 3.04 18.05 -18.35
C ASP A 95 3.28 18.02 -16.83
N HIS A 96 4.55 17.97 -16.43
CA HIS A 96 4.95 18.04 -15.04
C HIS A 96 5.08 19.49 -14.54
N ASP A 97 4.58 19.75 -13.33
CA ASP A 97 4.76 21.00 -12.61
C ASP A 97 6.17 21.05 -11.98
N THR A 98 7.02 21.92 -12.50
CA THR A 98 8.41 22.11 -12.05
C THR A 98 8.59 23.27 -11.07
N GLU A 99 7.50 23.90 -10.64
CA GLU A 99 7.54 24.97 -9.66
C GLU A 99 7.89 24.43 -8.26
N GLU A 100 8.26 25.37 -7.39
CA GLU A 100 8.58 25.08 -5.99
C GLU A 100 7.32 24.63 -5.24
N LYS A 101 7.51 23.63 -4.39
CA LYS A 101 6.46 22.98 -3.59
C LYS A 101 6.92 22.96 -2.14
N SER A 102 5.96 23.14 -1.24
CA SER A 102 6.16 22.95 0.19
C SER A 102 5.45 21.68 0.61
N PHE A 103 6.14 20.73 1.23
CA PHE A 103 5.57 19.45 1.63
C PHE A 103 6.18 19.00 2.95
N LEU A 104 5.35 18.82 3.97
CA LEU A 104 5.72 18.36 5.32
C LEU A 104 6.89 19.15 5.93
N GLY A 105 6.91 20.46 5.73
CA GLY A 105 7.97 21.36 6.23
C GLY A 105 9.25 21.40 5.38
N HIS A 106 9.31 20.64 4.29
CA HIS A 106 10.38 20.74 3.29
C HIS A 106 9.95 21.64 2.13
N SER A 107 10.90 22.36 1.52
CA SER A 107 10.64 23.18 0.32
C SER A 107 11.64 22.85 -0.77
N GLY A 108 11.16 22.75 -2.01
CA GLY A 108 11.98 22.38 -3.15
C GLY A 108 11.15 22.14 -4.41
N LYS A 109 11.84 21.90 -5.52
CA LYS A 109 11.21 21.51 -6.79
C LYS A 109 11.01 19.99 -6.83
N PHE A 110 10.13 19.51 -5.95
CA PHE A 110 9.93 18.08 -5.75
C PHE A 110 9.20 17.43 -6.92
N ASP A 111 9.64 16.23 -7.27
CA ASP A 111 8.90 15.26 -8.09
C ASP A 111 8.26 14.16 -7.22
N GLY A 112 7.55 13.21 -7.85
CA GLY A 112 6.91 12.11 -7.15
C GLY A 112 7.87 11.21 -6.37
N GLU A 113 9.12 11.05 -6.82
CA GLU A 113 10.12 10.27 -6.07
C GLU A 113 10.57 11.01 -4.80
N ASP A 114 10.77 12.33 -4.90
CA ASP A 114 11.13 13.18 -3.77
C ASP A 114 10.04 13.18 -2.68
N ILE A 115 8.77 13.26 -3.09
CA ILE A 115 7.63 13.19 -2.15
C ILE A 115 7.62 11.84 -1.42
N ILE A 116 7.83 10.73 -2.12
CA ILE A 116 7.92 9.41 -1.50
C ILE A 116 9.11 9.33 -0.54
N ASP A 117 10.25 9.94 -0.89
CA ASP A 117 11.43 10.01 -0.03
C ASP A 117 11.22 10.79 1.26
N ILE A 118 10.38 11.82 1.24
CA ILE A 118 10.00 12.58 2.43
C ILE A 118 9.04 11.74 3.27
N ILE A 119 7.98 11.18 2.67
CA ILE A 119 6.97 10.36 3.35
C ILE A 119 7.61 9.21 4.14
N VAL A 120 8.56 8.48 3.56
CA VAL A 120 9.19 7.31 4.20
C VAL A 120 9.99 7.69 5.46
N LYS A 121 10.41 8.95 5.60
CA LYS A 121 11.16 9.43 6.76
C LYS A 121 10.29 9.90 7.91
N GLU A 122 8.98 10.06 7.68
CA GLU A 122 8.05 10.50 8.70
C GLU A 122 7.74 9.40 9.72
N ASP A 123 7.73 9.76 11.00
CA ASP A 123 7.35 8.84 12.09
C ASP A 123 5.90 8.36 11.94
N ALA A 124 5.02 9.22 11.42
CA ALA A 124 3.64 8.86 11.09
C ALA A 124 3.57 7.66 10.13
N THR A 125 4.44 7.63 9.11
CA THR A 125 4.51 6.51 8.16
C THR A 125 4.97 5.22 8.84
N ALA A 126 6.04 5.32 9.65
CA ALA A 126 6.56 4.18 10.39
C ALA A 126 5.49 3.55 11.31
N ARG A 127 4.75 4.37 12.04
CA ARG A 127 3.65 3.95 12.93
C ARG A 127 2.46 3.39 12.15
N PHE A 128 2.06 4.04 11.06
CA PHE A 128 0.93 3.60 10.23
C PHE A 128 1.16 2.21 9.65
N VAL A 129 2.31 1.99 9.03
CA VAL A 129 2.70 0.68 8.47
C VAL A 129 2.81 -0.37 9.57
N SER A 130 3.46 -0.04 10.68
CA SER A 130 3.62 -0.97 11.81
C SER A 130 2.28 -1.40 12.39
N ARG A 131 1.34 -0.47 12.57
CA ARG A 131 -0.01 -0.78 13.06
C ARG A 131 -0.81 -1.65 12.08
N HIS A 132 -0.67 -1.42 10.77
CA HIS A 132 -1.25 -2.30 9.76
C HIS A 132 -0.69 -3.73 9.83
N LEU A 133 0.61 -3.88 10.06
CA LEU A 133 1.22 -5.20 10.24
C LEU A 133 0.74 -5.89 11.52
N CYS A 134 0.62 -5.16 12.63
CA CYS A 134 0.06 -5.67 13.88
C CYS A 134 -1.41 -6.11 13.68
N ASN A 135 -2.22 -5.29 13.02
CA ASN A 135 -3.60 -5.62 12.67
C ASN A 135 -3.67 -6.94 11.88
N PHE A 136 -2.80 -7.11 10.89
CA PHE A 136 -2.83 -8.28 10.02
C PHE A 136 -2.23 -9.54 10.67
N PHE A 137 -1.18 -9.45 11.49
CA PHE A 137 -0.47 -10.63 11.99
C PHE A 137 -0.69 -10.95 13.48
N VAL A 138 -1.13 -9.99 14.29
CA VAL A 138 -1.16 -10.13 15.75
C VAL A 138 -2.59 -10.15 16.29
N GLU A 139 -3.34 -9.06 16.11
CA GLU A 139 -4.68 -8.92 16.69
C GLU A 139 -5.49 -7.92 15.87
N ASP A 140 -6.81 -8.13 15.77
CA ASP A 140 -7.68 -7.20 15.07
C ASP A 140 -7.67 -5.81 15.75
N GLU A 141 -7.34 -4.79 14.97
CA GLU A 141 -7.36 -3.39 15.38
C GLU A 141 -8.73 -2.74 15.13
N PRO A 142 -9.01 -1.58 15.75
CA PRO A 142 -10.09 -0.69 15.32
C PRO A 142 -10.00 -0.37 13.81
N GLN A 143 -11.08 0.10 13.21
CA GLN A 143 -11.06 0.50 11.80
C GLN A 143 -10.08 1.66 11.58
N VAL A 144 -9.39 1.67 10.43
CA VAL A 144 -8.34 2.66 10.09
C VAL A 144 -8.76 4.12 10.34
N PRO A 145 -9.99 4.56 10.01
CA PRO A 145 -10.42 5.94 10.28
C PRO A 145 -10.46 6.34 11.76
N ALA A 146 -10.48 5.38 12.69
CA ALA A 146 -10.46 5.63 14.13
C ALA A 146 -9.03 5.66 14.71
N TRP A 147 -7.99 5.39 13.91
CA TRP A 147 -6.63 5.24 14.44
C TRP A 147 -6.01 6.52 14.99
N ASN A 148 -6.52 7.68 14.59
CA ASN A 148 -6.12 9.00 15.11
C ASN A 148 -6.71 9.31 16.50
N ILE A 149 -7.74 8.57 16.92
CA ILE A 149 -8.44 8.78 18.20
C ILE A 149 -8.33 7.57 19.14
N GLU A 150 -8.17 6.36 18.58
CA GLU A 150 -8.04 5.13 19.35
C GLU A 150 -6.60 4.58 19.27
N PRO A 151 -5.95 4.36 20.43
CA PRO A 151 -4.60 3.80 20.45
C PRO A 151 -4.58 2.35 19.96
N PRO A 152 -3.43 1.85 19.48
CA PRO A 152 -3.28 0.44 19.11
C PRO A 152 -3.50 -0.49 20.29
N ARG A 153 -3.86 -1.75 20.01
CA ARG A 153 -4.03 -2.80 21.02
C ARG A 153 -2.72 -3.14 21.74
N ASP A 154 -1.61 -3.00 21.03
CA ASP A 154 -0.26 -3.23 21.53
C ASP A 154 0.66 -2.04 21.15
N PRO A 155 0.63 -0.94 21.93
CA PRO A 155 1.43 0.26 21.65
C PRO A 155 2.94 -0.02 21.65
N ASP A 156 3.42 -0.82 22.60
CA ASP A 156 4.85 -1.13 22.76
C ASP A 156 5.41 -1.83 21.51
N LEU A 157 4.65 -2.78 20.95
CA LEU A 157 5.04 -3.44 19.70
C LEU A 157 5.02 -2.48 18.52
N VAL A 158 3.99 -1.64 18.39
CA VAL A 158 3.90 -0.67 17.29
C VAL A 158 5.07 0.32 17.35
N ASP A 159 5.43 0.79 18.54
CA ASP A 159 6.58 1.68 18.75
C ASP A 159 7.89 0.99 18.38
N HIS A 160 8.13 -0.25 18.85
CA HIS A 160 9.34 -1.02 18.50
C HIS A 160 9.49 -1.25 16.99
N LEU A 161 8.38 -1.55 16.31
CA LEU A 161 8.38 -1.75 14.86
C LEU A 161 8.57 -0.43 14.11
N ALA A 162 8.01 0.68 14.61
CA ALA A 162 8.22 2.00 14.04
C ALA A 162 9.68 2.46 14.18
N GLU A 163 10.31 2.22 15.34
CA GLU A 163 11.75 2.46 15.55
C GLU A 163 12.61 1.61 14.60
N THR A 164 12.25 0.34 14.41
CA THR A 164 12.92 -0.56 13.46
C THR A 164 12.76 -0.06 12.02
N PHE A 165 11.56 0.39 11.65
CA PHE A 165 11.29 0.98 10.34
C PHE A 165 12.18 2.21 10.12
N SER A 166 12.18 3.17 11.05
CA SER A 166 12.96 4.40 10.93
C SER A 166 14.47 4.15 10.91
N SER A 167 14.99 3.27 11.78
CA SER A 167 16.42 2.95 11.86
C SER A 167 16.93 2.14 10.66
N SER A 168 16.08 1.32 10.05
CA SER A 168 16.39 0.58 8.82
C SER A 168 16.06 1.35 7.54
N ASN A 169 15.64 2.62 7.67
CA ASN A 169 15.18 3.47 6.57
C ASN A 169 14.05 2.85 5.75
N GLY A 170 13.14 2.10 6.39
CA GLY A 170 11.98 1.46 5.78
C GLY A 170 12.23 0.06 5.20
N ASP A 171 13.23 -0.69 5.66
CA ASP A 171 13.42 -2.08 5.21
C ASP A 171 12.33 -3.00 5.78
N MET A 172 11.36 -3.37 4.93
CA MET A 172 10.25 -4.23 5.33
C MET A 172 10.69 -5.62 5.78
N ARG A 173 11.85 -6.12 5.33
CA ARG A 173 12.38 -7.40 5.82
C ARG A 173 12.79 -7.30 7.27
N ALA A 174 13.43 -6.20 7.66
CA ALA A 174 13.83 -5.97 9.05
C ALA A 174 12.60 -5.85 9.95
N VAL A 175 11.62 -5.03 9.56
CA VAL A 175 10.38 -4.84 10.32
C VAL A 175 9.60 -6.15 10.49
N LEU A 176 9.43 -6.93 9.41
CA LEU A 176 8.74 -8.22 9.49
C LEU A 176 9.53 -9.25 10.32
N SER A 177 10.87 -9.21 10.27
CA SER A 177 11.71 -10.08 11.10
C SER A 177 11.49 -9.78 12.59
N GLU A 178 11.47 -8.51 13.00
CA GLU A 178 11.17 -8.12 14.38
C GLU A 178 9.75 -8.53 14.79
N LEU A 179 8.77 -8.27 13.93
CA LEU A 179 7.37 -8.65 14.18
C LEU A 179 7.23 -10.16 14.43
N PHE A 180 7.77 -11.00 13.54
CA PHE A 180 7.63 -12.45 13.67
C PHE A 180 8.44 -13.06 14.82
N ASN A 181 9.47 -12.38 15.30
CA ASN A 181 10.23 -12.80 16.48
C ASN A 181 9.69 -12.22 17.79
N SER A 182 8.75 -11.29 17.74
CA SER A 182 8.10 -10.71 18.91
C SER A 182 7.27 -11.74 19.69
N ASP A 183 7.18 -11.55 21.00
CA ASP A 183 6.32 -12.40 21.83
C ASP A 183 4.84 -12.14 21.58
N SER A 184 4.47 -10.91 21.23
CA SER A 184 3.11 -10.55 20.81
C SER A 184 2.64 -11.38 19.60
N PHE A 185 3.50 -11.58 18.59
CA PHE A 185 3.18 -12.46 17.47
C PHE A 185 3.11 -13.93 17.88
N LYS A 186 4.07 -14.43 18.68
CA LYS A 186 4.04 -15.84 19.14
C LYS A 186 2.78 -16.16 19.95
N ASN A 187 2.30 -15.19 20.72
CA ASN A 187 1.10 -15.32 21.55
C ASN A 187 -0.21 -15.01 20.79
N SER A 188 -0.15 -14.59 19.52
CA SER A 188 -1.33 -14.22 18.72
C SER A 188 -2.26 -15.40 18.42
N VAL A 189 -1.76 -16.64 18.49
CA VAL A 189 -2.51 -17.87 18.16
C VAL A 189 -3.82 -17.99 18.95
N ASN A 190 -3.87 -17.44 20.16
CA ASN A 190 -5.04 -17.51 21.03
C ASN A 190 -5.92 -16.25 20.97
N LYS A 191 -5.54 -15.25 20.18
CA LYS A 191 -6.30 -14.00 20.04
C LYS A 191 -7.44 -14.19 19.04
N PRO A 192 -8.62 -13.60 19.29
CA PRO A 192 -9.73 -13.66 18.36
C PRO A 192 -9.35 -12.90 17.08
N LYS A 193 -9.56 -13.54 15.92
CA LYS A 193 -9.31 -12.92 14.62
C LYS A 193 -10.45 -13.25 13.65
N VAL A 194 -10.99 -12.24 13.00
CA VAL A 194 -12.01 -12.42 11.97
C VAL A 194 -11.36 -12.96 10.70
N LYS A 195 -11.77 -14.15 10.26
CA LYS A 195 -11.27 -14.75 9.01
C LYS A 195 -11.82 -14.00 7.80
N SER A 196 -10.93 -13.61 6.89
CA SER A 196 -11.32 -13.21 5.54
C SER A 196 -11.99 -14.39 4.79
N PRO A 197 -12.78 -14.12 3.74
CA PRO A 197 -13.38 -15.18 2.92
C PRO A 197 -12.35 -16.19 2.40
N THR A 198 -11.15 -15.74 2.02
CA THR A 198 -10.07 -16.61 1.56
C THR A 198 -9.53 -17.50 2.67
N GLU A 199 -9.31 -16.96 3.88
CA GLU A 199 -8.87 -17.75 5.03
C GLU A 199 -9.93 -18.75 5.50
N LEU A 200 -11.21 -18.38 5.41
CA LEU A 200 -12.31 -19.30 5.68
C LEU A 200 -12.29 -20.46 4.69
N LEU A 201 -12.24 -20.18 3.38
CA LEU A 201 -12.18 -21.21 2.34
C LEU A 201 -10.95 -22.12 2.48
N ALA A 202 -9.77 -21.52 2.66
CA ALA A 202 -8.54 -22.28 2.89
C ALA A 202 -8.62 -23.12 4.17
N GLY A 203 -9.22 -22.58 5.23
CA GLY A 203 -9.47 -23.27 6.48
C GLY A 203 -10.39 -24.48 6.31
N VAL A 204 -11.50 -24.31 5.58
CA VAL A 204 -12.44 -25.40 5.25
C VAL A 204 -11.72 -26.48 4.43
N LEU A 205 -11.00 -26.09 3.36
CA LEU A 205 -10.21 -27.03 2.54
C LEU A 205 -9.20 -27.81 3.38
N LYS A 206 -8.52 -27.14 4.32
CA LYS A 206 -7.58 -27.76 5.24
C LYS A 206 -8.25 -28.75 6.19
N GLN A 207 -9.42 -28.41 6.74
CA GLN A 207 -10.18 -29.26 7.67
C GLN A 207 -10.74 -30.51 6.98
N VAL A 208 -11.25 -30.39 5.76
CA VAL A 208 -11.78 -31.54 5.00
C VAL A 208 -10.68 -32.37 4.31
N GLY A 209 -9.43 -31.91 4.34
CA GLY A 209 -8.28 -32.64 3.79
C GLY A 209 -8.15 -32.62 2.26
N ASN A 210 -9.00 -31.88 1.54
CA ASN A 210 -9.05 -31.84 0.06
C ASN A 210 -8.03 -30.86 -0.57
N TYR A 211 -6.89 -30.61 0.09
CA TYR A 211 -5.81 -29.76 -0.45
C TYR A 211 -4.55 -30.57 -0.83
N ARG A 212 -4.50 -31.86 -0.48
CA ARG A 212 -3.30 -32.69 -0.64
C ARG A 212 -3.12 -33.23 -2.06
N GLU A 213 -4.21 -33.35 -2.81
CA GLU A 213 -4.22 -33.89 -4.16
C GLU A 213 -5.22 -33.11 -5.01
N ILE A 214 -4.88 -32.83 -6.26
CA ILE A 214 -5.83 -32.29 -7.24
C ILE A 214 -6.74 -33.45 -7.65
N LYS A 215 -7.94 -33.52 -7.06
CA LYS A 215 -8.93 -34.52 -7.43
C LYS A 215 -9.54 -34.17 -8.80
N PRO A 216 -9.56 -35.10 -9.77
CA PRO A 216 -10.24 -34.89 -11.05
C PRO A 216 -11.72 -34.55 -10.83
N GLY A 217 -12.29 -33.66 -11.65
CA GLY A 217 -13.71 -33.30 -11.58
C GLY A 217 -14.03 -32.09 -10.69
N LEU A 218 -13.02 -31.30 -10.28
CA LEU A 218 -13.23 -30.01 -9.60
C LEU A 218 -14.11 -29.05 -10.43
N GLU A 219 -14.04 -29.11 -11.76
CA GLU A 219 -14.96 -28.40 -12.67
C GLU A 219 -16.44 -28.76 -12.47
N SER A 220 -16.77 -29.95 -11.95
CA SER A 220 -18.18 -30.34 -11.71
C SER A 220 -18.82 -29.60 -10.53
N TYR A 221 -18.02 -29.01 -9.64
CA TYR A 221 -18.48 -28.18 -8.53
C TYR A 221 -18.69 -26.71 -8.92
N VAL A 222 -18.29 -26.30 -10.12
CA VAL A 222 -18.47 -24.92 -10.60
C VAL A 222 -19.96 -24.54 -10.64
N GLY A 223 -20.85 -25.50 -10.95
CA GLY A 223 -22.30 -25.30 -10.90
C GLY A 223 -22.89 -25.17 -9.49
N ALA A 224 -22.14 -25.49 -8.44
CA ALA A 224 -22.56 -25.30 -7.05
C ALA A 224 -22.13 -23.94 -6.46
N LEU A 225 -21.34 -23.15 -7.20
CA LEU A 225 -20.85 -21.83 -6.78
C LEU A 225 -21.59 -20.68 -7.49
N THR A 226 -22.45 -20.98 -8.46
CA THR A 226 -23.39 -20.01 -9.03
C THR A 226 -24.60 -19.89 -8.10
N VAL A 227 -24.67 -18.77 -7.38
CA VAL A 227 -25.91 -18.22 -6.80
C VAL A 227 -26.60 -17.38 -7.87
#